data_AF-A0A818IHY7-F1
#
_entry.id   AF-A0A818IHY7-F1
#
_cell.length_a   1.000
_cell.length_b   1.000
_cell.length_c   1.000
_cell.angle_alpha   90.00
_cell.angle_beta   90.00
_cell.angle_gamma   90.00
#
_symmetry.space_group_name_H-M   'P 1'
#
loop_
_entity.id
_entity.type
_entity.pdbx_description
1 polymer ?
#
loop_
_entity_poly.entity_id
_entity_poly.type
_entity_poly.pdbx_seq_one_letter_code
_entity_poly.pdbx_strand_id
1 'polypeptide(L)'
;MEIPKRYVSFATWPSEQLPAVDDLVRAGFFYTGKNTIVTCFYCNGSLQNWGSNDNPMIEHARWFPHCAYAKQLCGDDLYRKIQESKRLAQAQSIRKRKPYDVRDVLEQYSHGHINMMMRIKELQRKIEHTIGKQAPVAIEDRTKLTVLARMQRVEGTMNIMGETMENILKLLKIVDEKLDRVLPNDNRSTKSILTRMNTKFSSTQEGIL
;
A
#
# COMPACT_ATOMS: atom_id res chain seq x y z
N MET A 1 -58.14 -16.73 12.84
CA MET A 1 -59.10 -15.70 12.38
C MET A 1 -59.40 -15.91 10.89
N GLU A 2 -60.67 -15.99 10.51
CA GLU A 2 -61.10 -16.21 9.11
C GLU A 2 -60.79 -15.01 8.21
N ILE A 3 -60.65 -15.25 6.90
CA ILE A 3 -60.29 -14.22 5.90
C ILE A 3 -61.23 -13.00 5.92
N PRO A 4 -62.58 -13.16 5.91
CA PRO A 4 -63.48 -12.00 5.90
C PRO A 4 -63.31 -11.10 7.12
N LYS A 5 -63.09 -11.70 8.30
CA LYS A 5 -62.86 -10.96 9.54
C LYS A 5 -61.55 -10.16 9.49
N ARG A 6 -60.54 -10.66 8.78
CA ARG A 6 -59.29 -9.90 8.57
C ARG A 6 -59.53 -8.68 7.70
N TYR A 7 -60.27 -8.76 6.59
CA TYR A 7 -60.60 -7.58 5.78
C TYR A 7 -61.37 -6.53 6.57
N VAL A 8 -62.39 -6.94 7.34
CA VAL A 8 -63.19 -6.02 8.16
C VAL A 8 -62.34 -5.26 9.17
N SER A 9 -61.27 -5.86 9.69
CA SER A 9 -60.38 -5.18 10.63
C SER A 9 -59.73 -3.92 10.07
N PHE A 10 -59.56 -3.81 8.74
CA PHE A 10 -58.93 -2.67 8.07
C PHE A 10 -59.87 -1.50 7.78
N ALA A 11 -61.09 -1.48 8.33
CA ALA A 11 -62.08 -0.43 8.08
C ALA A 11 -61.56 1.01 8.36
N THR A 12 -60.60 1.16 9.27
CA THR A 12 -59.97 2.44 9.64
C THR A 12 -58.48 2.51 9.27
N TRP A 13 -58.03 1.68 8.32
CA TRP A 13 -56.64 1.68 7.87
C TRP A 13 -56.31 2.97 7.11
N PRO A 14 -55.25 3.71 7.49
CA PRO A 14 -54.86 4.92 6.79
C PRO A 14 -54.35 4.57 5.39
N SER A 15 -54.95 5.13 4.34
CA SER A 15 -54.69 4.71 2.95
C SER A 15 -53.45 5.33 2.32
N GLU A 16 -52.85 6.36 2.92
CA GLU A 16 -51.75 7.08 2.28
C GLU A 16 -50.39 6.41 2.54
N GLN A 17 -49.72 6.04 1.44
CA GLN A 17 -48.34 5.54 1.40
C GLN A 17 -48.08 4.23 2.16
N LEU A 18 -49.10 3.37 2.31
CA LEU A 18 -48.98 2.05 2.95
C LEU A 18 -49.26 0.90 1.96
N PRO A 19 -48.85 -0.35 2.29
CA PRO A 19 -49.18 -1.52 1.50
C PRO A 19 -50.68 -1.72 1.35
N ALA A 20 -51.09 -2.33 0.24
CA ALA A 20 -52.49 -2.62 -0.01
C ALA A 20 -53.07 -3.58 1.04
N VAL A 21 -54.32 -3.31 1.46
CA VAL A 21 -55.04 -4.15 2.43
C VAL A 21 -55.11 -5.60 1.95
N ASP A 22 -55.29 -5.84 0.65
CA ASP A 22 -55.33 -7.17 0.06
C ASP A 22 -54.02 -7.94 0.31
N ASP A 23 -52.87 -7.30 0.07
CA ASP A 23 -51.55 -7.91 0.30
C ASP A 23 -51.31 -8.22 1.78
N LEU A 24 -51.74 -7.33 2.68
CA LEU A 24 -51.65 -7.55 4.13
C LEU A 24 -52.50 -8.76 4.55
N VAL A 25 -53.76 -8.83 4.10
CA VAL A 25 -54.67 -9.94 4.45
C VAL A 25 -54.20 -11.27 3.88
N ARG A 26 -53.69 -11.30 2.65
CA ARG A 26 -53.08 -12.48 2.01
C ARG A 26 -51.81 -12.92 2.72
N ALA A 27 -50.99 -11.95 3.18
CA ALA A 27 -49.84 -12.23 4.04
C ALA A 27 -50.21 -12.70 5.45
N GLY A 28 -51.50 -12.80 5.77
CA GLY A 28 -52.01 -13.36 7.03
C GLY A 28 -52.20 -12.31 8.12
N PHE A 29 -52.16 -11.02 7.79
CA PHE A 29 -52.31 -9.95 8.75
C PHE A 29 -53.77 -9.50 8.91
N PHE A 30 -54.09 -9.03 10.12
CA PHE A 30 -55.27 -8.24 10.44
C PHE A 30 -54.84 -6.96 11.16
N TYR A 31 -55.57 -5.87 10.96
CA TYR A 31 -55.28 -4.59 11.59
C TYR A 31 -55.71 -4.62 13.06
N THR A 32 -54.87 -4.08 13.95
CA THR A 32 -55.19 -4.03 15.38
C THR A 32 -56.03 -2.81 15.77
N GLY A 33 -56.36 -1.93 14.82
CA GLY A 33 -57.10 -0.69 15.08
C GLY A 33 -56.24 0.46 15.64
N LYS A 34 -54.90 0.32 15.65
CA LYS A 34 -53.98 1.33 16.19
C LYS A 34 -52.83 1.60 15.22
N ASN A 35 -52.58 2.87 14.92
CA ASN A 35 -51.50 3.34 14.03
C ASN A 35 -51.48 2.56 12.71
N THR A 36 -50.36 1.91 12.39
CA THR A 36 -50.19 1.02 11.24
C THR A 36 -49.86 -0.41 11.70
N ILE A 37 -50.28 -0.78 12.90
CA ILE A 37 -49.93 -2.07 13.50
C ILE A 37 -50.85 -3.16 12.96
N VAL A 38 -50.27 -4.19 12.36
CA VAL A 38 -50.99 -5.38 11.92
C VAL A 38 -50.43 -6.62 12.60
N THR A 39 -51.25 -7.62 12.85
CA THR A 39 -50.86 -8.85 13.56
C THR A 39 -51.20 -10.08 12.73
N CYS A 40 -50.30 -11.05 12.68
CA CYS A 40 -50.53 -12.29 11.97
C CYS A 40 -51.53 -13.18 12.73
N PHE A 41 -52.51 -13.76 12.03
CA PHE A 41 -53.48 -14.68 12.64
C PHE A 41 -52.88 -16.02 13.12
N TYR A 42 -51.69 -16.40 12.62
CA TYR A 42 -51.07 -17.69 12.85
C TYR A 42 -49.99 -17.63 13.92
N CYS A 43 -48.99 -16.75 13.76
CA CYS A 43 -47.87 -16.64 14.69
C CYS A 43 -48.03 -15.54 15.74
N ASN A 44 -49.11 -14.75 15.69
CA ASN A 44 -49.34 -13.56 16.52
C ASN A 44 -48.22 -12.50 16.46
N GLY A 45 -47.34 -12.56 15.44
CA GLY A 45 -46.32 -11.56 15.20
C GLY A 45 -46.93 -10.27 14.68
N SER A 46 -46.55 -9.14 15.28
CA SER A 46 -47.03 -7.80 14.89
C SER A 46 -45.96 -6.99 14.17
N LEU A 47 -46.35 -6.29 13.10
CA LEU A 47 -45.51 -5.35 12.35
C LEU A 47 -46.16 -3.98 12.30
N GLN A 48 -45.32 -2.95 12.20
CA GLN A 48 -45.71 -1.54 12.10
C GLN A 48 -44.65 -0.78 11.29
N ASN A 49 -44.90 0.51 11.07
CA ASN A 49 -44.01 1.41 10.31
C ASN A 49 -43.79 0.95 8.86
N TRP A 50 -44.89 0.55 8.22
CA TRP A 50 -44.90 0.13 6.83
C TRP A 50 -44.60 1.29 5.87
N GLY A 51 -43.77 1.03 4.86
CA GLY A 51 -43.61 1.87 3.69
C GLY A 51 -44.46 1.39 2.51
N SER A 52 -44.73 2.28 1.55
CA SER A 52 -45.53 1.99 0.36
C SER A 52 -44.95 0.87 -0.53
N ASN A 53 -43.63 0.66 -0.46
CA ASN A 53 -42.92 -0.35 -1.24
C ASN A 53 -42.68 -1.65 -0.46
N ASP A 54 -43.12 -1.74 0.79
CA ASP A 54 -42.94 -2.95 1.57
C ASP A 54 -43.87 -4.05 1.07
N ASN A 55 -43.32 -5.25 0.91
CA ASN A 55 -44.10 -6.43 0.57
C ASN A 55 -44.45 -7.19 1.87
N PRO A 56 -45.74 -7.27 2.27
CA PRO A 56 -46.13 -7.89 3.53
C PRO A 56 -45.69 -9.33 3.70
N MET A 57 -45.70 -10.14 2.63
CA MET A 57 -45.25 -11.53 2.66
C MET A 57 -43.74 -11.62 2.95
N ILE A 58 -42.94 -10.77 2.29
CA ILE A 58 -41.48 -10.73 2.51
C ILE A 58 -41.16 -10.26 3.93
N GLU A 59 -41.80 -9.19 4.41
CA GLU A 59 -41.59 -8.70 5.78
C GLU A 59 -42.00 -9.74 6.83
N HIS A 60 -43.11 -10.43 6.60
CA HIS A 60 -43.57 -11.50 7.49
C HIS A 60 -42.52 -12.60 7.63
N ALA A 61 -42.01 -13.13 6.52
CA ALA A 61 -40.96 -14.14 6.54
C ALA A 61 -39.67 -13.60 7.18
N ARG A 62 -39.27 -12.36 6.84
CA ARG A 62 -38.05 -11.72 7.37
C ARG A 62 -38.08 -11.60 8.89
N TRP A 63 -39.17 -11.13 9.46
CA TRP A 63 -39.23 -10.82 10.89
C TRP A 63 -39.66 -12.00 11.76
N PHE A 64 -40.49 -12.91 11.25
CA PHE A 64 -41.01 -14.06 11.99
C PHE A 64 -40.62 -15.38 11.32
N PRO A 65 -39.33 -15.78 11.37
CA PRO A 65 -38.86 -16.98 10.69
C PRO A 65 -39.54 -18.26 11.17
N HIS A 66 -40.05 -18.31 12.40
CA HIS A 66 -40.73 -19.49 12.94
C HIS A 66 -42.22 -19.59 12.56
N CYS A 67 -42.75 -18.61 11.80
CA CYS A 67 -44.12 -18.69 11.31
C CYS A 67 -44.23 -19.67 10.13
N ALA A 68 -44.86 -20.83 10.36
CA ALA A 68 -45.07 -21.84 9.31
C ALA A 68 -45.89 -21.28 8.14
N TYR A 69 -46.91 -20.46 8.43
CA TYR A 69 -47.71 -19.79 7.39
C TYR A 69 -46.85 -18.89 6.50
N ALA A 70 -45.97 -18.07 7.08
CA ALA A 70 -45.09 -17.19 6.31
C ALA A 70 -44.11 -17.97 5.44
N LYS A 71 -43.54 -19.06 5.98
CA LYS A 71 -42.65 -19.95 5.22
C LYS A 71 -43.37 -20.58 4.03
N GLN A 72 -44.58 -21.11 4.27
CA GLN A 72 -45.39 -21.73 3.22
C GLN A 72 -45.78 -20.72 2.13
N LEU A 73 -46.17 -19.51 2.53
CA LEU A 73 -46.61 -18.47 1.60
C LEU A 73 -45.47 -18.00 0.67
N CYS A 74 -44.25 -17.85 1.19
CA CYS A 74 -43.08 -17.44 0.39
C CYS A 74 -42.52 -18.55 -0.52
N GLY A 75 -42.72 -19.81 -0.16
CA GLY A 75 -41.98 -20.93 -0.75
C GLY A 75 -40.53 -21.03 -0.24
N ASP A 76 -39.95 -22.23 -0.29
CA ASP A 76 -38.68 -22.55 0.37
C ASP A 76 -37.49 -21.73 -0.15
N ASP A 77 -37.38 -21.52 -1.47
CA ASP A 77 -36.23 -20.84 -2.06
C ASP A 77 -36.19 -19.34 -1.74
N LEU A 78 -37.33 -18.66 -1.89
CA LEU A 78 -37.45 -17.25 -1.54
C LEU A 78 -37.26 -17.06 -0.03
N TYR A 79 -37.89 -17.90 0.78
CA TYR A 79 -37.73 -17.86 2.23
C TYR A 79 -36.26 -17.97 2.65
N ARG A 80 -35.50 -18.90 2.06
CA ARG A 80 -34.06 -19.07 2.32
C ARG A 80 -33.27 -17.80 2.01
N LYS A 81 -33.50 -17.20 0.85
CA LYS A 81 -32.86 -15.95 0.41
C LYS A 81 -33.17 -14.76 1.34
N ILE A 82 -34.41 -14.66 1.82
CA ILE A 82 -34.83 -13.62 2.77
C ILE A 82 -34.06 -13.76 4.10
N GLN A 83 -34.01 -14.99 4.66
CA GLN A 83 -33.31 -15.24 5.92
C GLN A 83 -31.80 -15.01 5.80
N GLU A 84 -31.20 -15.44 4.70
CA GLU A 84 -29.78 -15.23 4.42
C GLU A 84 -29.44 -13.74 4.33
N SER A 85 -30.21 -12.98 3.56
CA SER A 85 -30.07 -11.52 3.45
C SER A 85 -30.12 -10.83 4.82
N LYS A 86 -31.07 -11.24 5.69
CA LYS A 86 -31.18 -10.73 7.06
C LYS A 86 -29.94 -11.05 7.90
N ARG A 87 -29.45 -12.29 7.86
CA ARG A 87 -28.25 -12.72 8.60
C ARG A 87 -27.00 -11.95 8.15
N LEU A 88 -26.84 -11.75 6.84
CA LEU A 88 -25.72 -10.99 6.28
C LEU A 88 -25.77 -9.52 6.71
N ALA A 89 -26.93 -8.88 6.66
CA ALA A 89 -27.12 -7.51 7.13
C ALA A 89 -26.79 -7.37 8.62
N GLN A 90 -27.21 -8.33 9.45
CA GLN A 90 -26.89 -8.38 10.88
C GLN A 90 -25.39 -8.58 11.10
N ALA A 91 -24.75 -9.52 10.41
CA ALA A 91 -23.32 -9.77 10.51
C ALA A 91 -22.49 -8.53 10.12
N GLN A 92 -22.91 -7.81 9.07
CA GLN A 92 -22.27 -6.59 8.63
C GLN A 92 -22.43 -5.45 9.67
N SER A 93 -23.62 -5.32 10.28
CA SER A 93 -23.85 -4.35 11.36
C SER A 93 -22.95 -4.63 12.57
N ILE A 94 -22.80 -5.89 12.95
CA ILE A 94 -21.89 -6.31 14.02
C ILE A 94 -20.45 -5.96 13.67
N ARG A 95 -19.98 -6.28 12.46
CA ARG A 95 -18.62 -5.92 12.00
C ARG A 95 -18.36 -4.42 12.08
N LYS A 96 -19.31 -3.58 11.64
CA LYS A 96 -19.19 -2.11 11.70
C LYS A 96 -19.14 -1.54 13.12
N ARG A 97 -19.68 -2.26 14.12
CA ARG A 97 -19.79 -1.82 15.51
C ARG A 97 -18.70 -2.35 16.44
N LYS A 98 -17.84 -3.28 15.98
CA LYS A 98 -16.74 -3.78 16.80
C LYS A 98 -15.73 -2.65 17.04
N PRO A 99 -15.36 -2.34 18.31
CA PRO A 99 -14.17 -1.54 18.59
C PRO A 99 -12.99 -2.23 17.88
N TYR A 100 -12.13 -1.45 17.22
CA TYR A 100 -10.96 -1.98 16.50
C TYR A 100 -10.32 -3.14 17.28
N ASP A 101 -10.23 -4.32 16.66
CA ASP A 101 -9.58 -5.46 17.29
C ASP A 101 -8.09 -5.10 17.45
N VAL A 102 -7.50 -5.40 18.62
CA VAL A 102 -6.04 -5.24 18.82
C VAL A 102 -5.29 -5.99 17.72
N ARG A 103 -5.86 -7.08 17.19
CA ARG A 103 -5.38 -7.76 15.99
C ARG A 103 -5.32 -6.86 14.76
N ASP A 104 -6.34 -6.06 14.48
CA ASP A 104 -6.38 -5.16 13.32
C ASP A 104 -5.31 -4.07 13.44
N VAL A 105 -5.09 -3.56 14.67
CA VAL A 105 -4.04 -2.60 14.96
C VAL A 105 -2.66 -3.23 14.75
N LEU A 106 -2.41 -4.40 15.35
CA LEU A 106 -1.16 -5.14 15.20
C LEU A 106 -0.88 -5.50 13.73
N GLU A 107 -1.92 -5.89 12.99
CA GLU A 107 -1.82 -6.20 11.57
C GLU A 107 -1.45 -4.96 10.75
N GLN A 108 -2.07 -3.81 11.03
CA GLN A 108 -1.75 -2.55 10.36
C GLN A 108 -0.30 -2.10 10.63
N TYR A 109 0.16 -2.19 11.89
CA TYR A 109 1.55 -1.91 12.24
C TYR A 109 2.52 -2.89 11.56
N SER A 110 2.17 -4.17 11.50
CA SER A 110 3.01 -5.18 10.83
C SER A 110 3.15 -4.91 9.33
N HIS A 111 2.09 -4.49 8.64
CA HIS A 111 2.14 -4.10 7.23
C HIS A 111 3.05 -2.88 7.00
N GLY A 112 2.93 -1.86 7.86
CA GLY A 112 3.80 -0.68 7.80
C GLY A 112 5.28 -1.05 7.99
N HIS A 113 5.57 -1.89 8.99
CA HIS A 113 6.92 -2.38 9.26
C HIS A 113 7.47 -3.25 8.13
N ILE A 114 6.69 -4.17 7.57
CA ILE A 114 7.09 -5.02 6.44
C ILE A 114 7.39 -4.16 5.20
N ASN A 115 6.55 -3.17 4.89
CA ASN A 115 6.78 -2.26 3.76
C ASN A 115 8.06 -1.43 3.95
N MET A 116 8.31 -0.93 5.16
CA MET A 116 9.55 -0.25 5.49
C MET A 116 10.75 -1.19 5.33
N MET A 117 10.67 -2.41 5.86
CA MET A 117 11.74 -3.42 5.75
C MET A 117 12.02 -3.83 4.29
N MET A 118 10.99 -3.96 3.45
CA MET A 118 11.15 -4.25 2.03
C MET A 118 11.85 -3.10 1.30
N ARG A 119 11.52 -1.84 1.61
CA ARG A 119 12.21 -0.66 1.06
C ARG A 119 13.67 -0.62 1.49
N ILE A 120 13.96 -0.90 2.77
CA ILE A 120 15.33 -0.96 3.29
C ILE A 120 16.12 -2.03 2.53
N LYS A 121 15.58 -3.25 2.37
CA LYS A 121 16.23 -4.31 1.61
C LYS A 121 16.46 -3.96 0.14
N GLU A 122 15.50 -3.29 -0.50
CA GLU A 122 15.65 -2.86 -1.89
C GLU A 122 16.72 -1.78 -2.04
N LEU A 123 16.78 -0.82 -1.11
CA LEU A 123 17.85 0.18 -1.08
C LEU A 123 19.21 -0.47 -0.82
N GLN A 124 19.31 -1.39 0.15
CA GLN A 124 20.52 -2.18 0.41
C GLN A 124 20.96 -2.93 -0.85
N ARG A 125 20.04 -3.59 -1.56
CA ARG A 125 20.32 -4.30 -2.82
C ARG A 125 20.83 -3.36 -3.92
N LYS A 126 20.22 -2.18 -4.08
CA LYS A 126 20.66 -1.16 -5.04
C LYS A 126 22.05 -0.62 -4.70
N ILE A 127 22.33 -0.40 -3.42
CA ILE A 127 23.65 0.04 -2.94
C ILE A 127 24.68 -1.07 -3.20
N GLU A 128 24.40 -2.32 -2.84
CA GLU A 128 25.27 -3.47 -3.10
C GLU A 128 25.56 -3.63 -4.61
N HIS A 129 24.59 -3.38 -5.47
CA HIS A 129 24.76 -3.44 -6.91
C HIS A 129 25.54 -2.24 -7.48
N THR A 130 25.37 -1.04 -6.92
CA THR A 130 26.02 0.19 -7.37
C THR A 130 27.48 0.26 -6.91
N ILE A 131 27.74 -0.14 -5.66
CA ILE A 131 29.09 -0.24 -5.08
C ILE A 131 29.80 -1.47 -5.65
N GLY A 132 29.08 -2.57 -5.87
CA GLY A 132 29.61 -3.82 -6.42
C GLY A 132 30.22 -4.71 -5.34
N LYS A 133 29.74 -5.95 -5.20
CA LYS A 133 30.51 -7.02 -4.54
C LYS A 133 31.62 -7.45 -5.49
N GLN A 134 32.78 -7.84 -4.95
CA GLN A 134 33.81 -8.58 -5.71
C GLN A 134 33.18 -9.88 -6.22
N ALA A 135 32.70 -9.86 -7.46
CA ALA A 135 32.20 -11.06 -8.11
C ALA A 135 33.41 -11.93 -8.50
N PRO A 136 33.35 -13.25 -8.28
CA PRO A 136 34.38 -14.15 -8.78
C PRO A 136 34.37 -14.06 -10.31
N VAL A 137 35.48 -13.56 -10.86
CA VAL A 137 36.11 -13.54 -12.21
C VAL A 137 35.28 -13.86 -13.49
N ALA A 138 34.08 -14.42 -13.43
CA ALA A 138 33.36 -14.97 -14.58
C ALA A 138 32.28 -14.06 -15.21
N ILE A 139 32.10 -12.79 -14.79
CA ILE A 139 31.10 -11.89 -15.38
C ILE A 139 31.76 -10.53 -15.72
N GLU A 140 32.51 -10.51 -16.82
CA GLU A 140 33.29 -9.34 -17.28
C GLU A 140 32.44 -8.13 -17.73
N ASP A 141 31.14 -8.29 -17.95
CA ASP A 141 30.35 -7.26 -18.62
C ASP A 141 29.59 -6.30 -17.68
N ARG A 142 29.08 -6.80 -16.55
CA ARG A 142 28.45 -5.94 -15.52
C ARG A 142 29.44 -5.26 -14.60
N THR A 143 30.60 -5.88 -14.38
CA THR A 143 31.65 -5.37 -13.48
C THR A 143 32.17 -4.01 -13.95
N LYS A 144 32.28 -3.78 -15.27
CA LYS A 144 32.74 -2.52 -15.88
C LYS A 144 31.90 -1.28 -15.54
N LEU A 145 30.65 -1.46 -15.10
CA LEU A 145 29.71 -0.37 -14.75
C LEU A 145 29.68 -0.01 -13.26
N THR A 146 30.24 -0.85 -12.38
CA THR A 146 30.22 -0.60 -10.93
C THR A 146 31.23 0.47 -10.51
N VAL A 147 30.93 1.19 -9.42
CA VAL A 147 31.81 2.24 -8.90
C VAL A 147 33.17 1.67 -8.48
N LEU A 148 33.19 0.50 -7.82
CA LEU A 148 34.43 -0.13 -7.37
C LEU A 148 35.35 -0.53 -8.52
N ALA A 149 34.82 -1.11 -9.60
CA ALA A 149 35.62 -1.48 -10.77
C ALA A 149 36.14 -0.27 -11.55
N ARG A 150 35.45 0.88 -11.47
CA ARG A 150 35.98 2.15 -11.98
C ARG A 150 37.10 2.68 -11.10
N MET A 151 36.94 2.61 -9.77
CA MET A 151 37.96 3.02 -8.80
C MET A 151 39.26 2.23 -8.95
N GLN A 152 39.18 0.89 -9.06
CA GLN A 152 40.35 0.03 -9.24
C GLN A 152 41.14 0.37 -10.51
N ARG A 153 40.45 0.74 -11.60
CA ARG A 153 41.12 1.21 -12.83
C ARG A 153 41.82 2.54 -12.63
N VAL A 154 41.18 3.47 -11.92
CA VAL A 154 41.78 4.78 -11.59
C VAL A 154 43.04 4.57 -10.75
N GLU A 155 43.00 3.74 -9.71
CA GLU A 155 44.17 3.40 -8.90
C GLU A 155 45.30 2.80 -9.73
N GLY A 156 44.99 1.86 -10.63
CA GLY A 156 45.97 1.30 -11.55
C GLY A 156 46.61 2.34 -12.47
N THR A 157 45.81 3.24 -13.05
CA THR A 157 46.33 4.34 -13.88
C THR A 157 47.15 5.34 -13.07
N MET A 158 46.79 5.60 -11.81
CA MET A 158 47.54 6.49 -10.93
C MET A 158 48.91 5.92 -10.57
N ASN A 159 49.02 4.61 -10.36
CA ASN A 159 50.31 3.97 -10.11
C ASN A 159 51.24 4.07 -11.32
N ILE A 160 50.73 3.79 -12.53
CA ILE A 160 51.51 3.94 -13.78
C ILE A 160 51.90 5.41 -13.97
N MET A 161 51.00 6.35 -13.69
CA MET A 161 51.30 7.77 -13.74
C MET A 161 52.40 8.14 -12.73
N GLY A 162 52.40 7.55 -11.53
CA GLY A 162 53.47 7.70 -10.55
C GLY A 162 54.83 7.23 -11.09
N GLU A 163 54.90 6.04 -11.67
CA GLU A 163 56.12 5.50 -12.27
C GLU A 163 56.63 6.36 -13.43
N THR A 164 55.74 6.82 -14.31
CA THR A 164 56.13 7.71 -15.42
C THR A 164 56.62 9.07 -14.92
N MET A 165 55.99 9.65 -13.90
CA MET A 165 56.46 10.89 -13.27
C MET A 165 57.84 10.69 -12.65
N GLU A 166 58.11 9.56 -11.99
CA GLU A 166 59.43 9.28 -11.44
C GLU A 166 60.51 9.15 -12.53
N ASN A 167 60.18 8.49 -13.65
CA ASN A 167 61.07 8.38 -14.81
C ASN A 167 61.35 9.75 -15.45
N ILE A 168 60.34 10.61 -15.57
CA ILE A 168 60.51 11.99 -16.07
C ILE A 168 61.41 12.79 -15.13
N LEU A 169 61.21 12.68 -13.80
CA LEU A 169 62.07 13.36 -12.82
C LEU A 169 63.53 12.89 -12.93
N LYS A 170 63.78 11.60 -13.16
CA LYS A 170 65.13 11.06 -13.42
C LYS A 170 65.74 11.66 -14.68
N LEU A 171 64.99 11.72 -15.78
CA LEU A 171 65.46 12.31 -17.04
C LEU A 171 65.73 13.81 -16.92
N LEU A 172 64.87 14.57 -16.24
CA LEU A 172 65.06 16.00 -16.02
C LEU A 172 66.32 16.29 -15.20
N LYS A 173 66.62 15.50 -14.16
CA LYS A 173 67.89 15.61 -13.43
C LYS A 173 69.11 15.39 -14.32
N ILE A 174 69.05 14.40 -15.21
CA ILE A 174 70.14 14.13 -16.16
C ILE A 174 70.32 15.31 -17.14
N VAL A 175 69.23 15.92 -17.60
CA VAL A 175 69.29 17.09 -18.49
C VAL A 175 69.85 18.31 -17.75
N ASP A 176 69.43 18.56 -16.51
CA ASP A 176 69.94 19.63 -15.64
C ASP A 176 71.46 19.49 -15.42
N GLU A 177 71.92 18.29 -15.05
CA GLU A 177 73.34 17.98 -14.89
C GLU A 177 74.15 18.15 -16.19
N LYS A 178 73.56 17.84 -17.35
CA LYS A 178 74.20 18.07 -18.65
C LYS A 178 74.21 19.54 -19.05
N LEU A 179 73.15 20.28 -18.73
CA LEU A 179 73.05 21.71 -19.01
C LEU A 179 74.08 22.50 -18.18
N ASP A 180 74.26 22.15 -16.90
CA ASP A 180 75.30 22.71 -16.02
C ASP A 180 76.73 22.46 -16.56
N ARG A 181 76.95 21.35 -17.28
CA ARG A 181 78.25 21.05 -17.92
C ARG A 181 78.47 21.83 -19.22
N VAL A 182 77.41 22.08 -19.99
CA VAL A 182 77.49 22.79 -21.30
C VAL A 182 77.47 24.31 -21.11
N LEU A 183 76.84 24.80 -20.05
CA LEU A 183 76.84 26.20 -19.66
C LEU A 183 77.46 26.31 -18.25
N PRO A 184 78.80 26.30 -18.10
CA PRO A 184 79.44 26.63 -16.83
C PRO A 184 79.07 28.07 -16.50
N ASN A 185 78.08 28.19 -15.61
CA ASN A 185 77.49 29.38 -15.03
C ASN A 185 78.23 30.71 -15.26
N ASP A 186 77.94 31.37 -16.38
CA ASP A 186 78.17 32.81 -16.57
C ASP A 186 76.89 33.44 -17.15
N ASN A 187 75.83 33.48 -16.35
CA ASN A 187 74.94 34.63 -16.15
C ASN A 187 73.62 34.25 -15.46
N ARG A 188 73.51 34.72 -14.21
CA ARG A 188 72.39 35.18 -13.35
C ARG A 188 70.89 35.04 -13.75
N SER A 189 70.46 34.52 -14.89
CA SER A 189 69.03 34.58 -15.31
C SER A 189 68.24 33.27 -15.20
N THR A 190 68.89 32.10 -15.25
CA THR A 190 68.19 30.80 -15.35
C THR A 190 67.66 30.25 -14.01
N LYS A 191 68.19 30.71 -12.87
CA LYS A 191 67.70 30.32 -11.53
C LYS A 191 66.25 30.74 -11.22
N SER A 192 65.66 31.63 -12.03
CA SER A 192 64.28 32.11 -11.81
C SER A 192 63.19 31.12 -12.23
N ILE A 193 63.49 30.16 -13.13
CA ILE A 193 62.48 29.26 -13.70
C ILE A 193 62.28 28.02 -12.83
N LEU A 194 63.36 27.38 -12.38
CA LEU A 194 63.29 26.22 -11.48
C LEU A 194 62.75 26.60 -10.08
N THR A 195 63.13 27.76 -9.55
CA THR A 195 62.61 28.27 -8.27
C THR A 195 61.12 28.63 -8.36
N ARG A 196 60.61 29.02 -9.54
CA ARG A 196 59.17 29.29 -9.78
C ARG A 196 58.32 28.03 -9.92
N MET A 197 58.90 26.92 -10.39
CA MET A 197 58.18 25.65 -10.49
C MET A 197 58.01 24.98 -9.13
N ASN A 198 59.02 25.08 -8.25
CA ASN A 198 58.97 24.49 -6.91
C ASN A 198 57.96 25.19 -5.98
N THR A 199 57.77 26.52 -6.14
CA THR A 199 56.76 27.27 -5.37
C THR A 199 55.33 27.02 -5.83
N LYS A 200 55.09 26.73 -7.13
CA LYS A 200 53.76 26.39 -7.65
C LYS A 200 53.26 25.00 -7.24
N PHE A 201 54.17 24.05 -7.04
CA PHE A 201 53.82 22.69 -6.60
C PHE A 201 53.45 22.65 -5.10
N SER A 202 54.12 23.46 -4.27
CA SER A 202 53.78 23.58 -2.84
C SER A 202 52.42 24.27 -2.63
N SER A 203 52.03 25.21 -3.49
CA SER A 203 50.72 25.90 -3.39
C SER A 203 49.53 25.08 -3.92
N THR A 204 49.75 23.95 -4.60
CA THR A 204 48.66 23.10 -5.12
C THR A 204 48.24 21.99 -4.16
N GLN A 205 49.04 21.67 -3.13
CA GLN A 205 48.66 20.71 -2.08
C GLN A 205 47.88 21.33 -0.91
N GLU A 206 47.90 22.66 -0.74
CA GLU A 206 47.12 23.35 0.31
C GLU A 206 45.68 23.71 -0.11
N GLY A 207 45.31 23.47 -1.38
CA GLY A 207 44.01 23.87 -1.94
C GLY A 207 42.96 22.77 -2.07
N ILE A 208 43.22 21.55 -1.57
CA ILE A 208 42.28 20.42 -1.61
C ILE A 208 42.15 19.84 -0.20
N LEU A 209 41.60 20.63 0.72
CA LEU A 209 40.98 20.20 1.98
C LEU A 209 39.59 20.83 2.07
#